data_AF-A0A1S3HKM7-F1
#
_entry.id   AF-A0A1S3HKM7-F1
#
_cell.length_a   1.000
_cell.length_b   1.000
_cell.length_c   1.000
_cell.angle_alpha   90.00
_cell.angle_beta   90.00
_cell.angle_gamma   90.00
#
_symmetry.space_group_name_H-M   'P 1'
#
loop_
_entity.id
_entity.type
_entity.pdbx_description
1 polymer ?
#
loop_
_entity_poly.entity_id
_entity_poly.type
_entity_poly.pdbx_seq_one_letter_code
_entity_poly.pdbx_strand_id
1 'polypeptide(L)'
;MARMIFSKRLIQGMFSRSFTHKAVSLKMTPHDYPPITGSEHWKRKLRTLFRARDADKDGFLTKKDFEMCAHRVSSYMELNESMAREVLRKRQYTWEKLSCGTSDPDNLKLSEDEFLHQLHRYTRDAALGLACNDFDSIDIDGDGFISPKEHKAFFYGNGIPTDKSGMSSKCLIQTAMA
;
A
#
# COMPACT_ATOMS: atom_id res chain seq x y z
N MET A 1 -5.63 -35.26 17.52
CA MET A 1 -4.36 -34.69 17.02
C MET A 1 -4.59 -34.12 15.61
N ALA A 2 -4.90 -32.83 15.50
CA ALA A 2 -5.05 -32.18 14.20
C ALA A 2 -3.75 -31.45 13.86
N ARG A 3 -3.04 -31.94 12.84
CA ARG A 3 -1.87 -31.26 12.26
C ARG A 3 -2.36 -30.02 11.52
N MET A 4 -2.03 -28.83 12.02
CA MET A 4 -2.16 -27.59 11.25
C MET A 4 -1.18 -27.64 10.08
N ILE A 5 -1.70 -27.82 8.87
CA ILE A 5 -0.93 -27.67 7.64
C ILE A 5 -0.93 -26.18 7.34
N PHE A 6 0.09 -25.48 7.85
CA PHE A 6 0.39 -24.13 7.39
C PHE A 6 0.71 -24.20 5.90
N SER A 7 -0.05 -23.46 5.09
CA SER A 7 0.22 -23.29 3.66
C SER A 7 1.64 -22.77 3.48
N LYS A 8 2.51 -23.58 2.87
CA LYS A 8 3.92 -23.25 2.60
C LYS A 8 4.11 -21.94 1.81
N ARG A 9 3.06 -21.44 1.13
CA ARG A 9 3.08 -20.16 0.40
C ARG A 9 3.06 -18.93 1.29
N LEU A 10 2.42 -18.97 2.47
CA LEU A 10 2.40 -17.83 3.40
C LEU A 10 3.75 -17.65 4.11
N ILE A 11 4.49 -18.74 4.30
CA ILE A 11 5.79 -18.72 4.98
C ILE A 11 6.88 -18.15 4.06
N GLN A 12 6.79 -18.37 2.76
CA GLN A 12 7.89 -18.01 1.84
C GLN A 12 8.01 -16.50 1.59
N GLY A 13 6.91 -15.73 1.69
CA GLY A 13 6.92 -14.27 1.53
C GLY A 13 7.18 -13.48 2.83
N MET A 14 7.00 -14.12 3.99
CA MET A 14 7.06 -13.45 5.31
C MET A 14 8.45 -13.54 5.98
N PHE A 15 9.33 -14.44 5.50
CA PHE A 15 10.61 -14.76 6.15
C PHE A 15 11.88 -14.30 5.40
N SER A 16 11.78 -13.59 4.28
CA SER A 16 12.98 -13.05 3.59
C SER A 16 13.40 -11.65 4.05
N ARG A 17 12.72 -11.07 5.04
CA ARG A 17 13.10 -9.78 5.62
C ARG A 17 14.26 -10.01 6.57
N SER A 18 15.47 -9.66 6.15
CA SER A 18 16.61 -9.50 7.06
C SER A 18 16.37 -8.22 7.87
N PHE A 19 15.47 -8.27 8.86
CA PHE A 19 15.31 -7.19 9.81
C PHE A 19 16.61 -7.03 10.61
N THR A 20 17.33 -5.94 10.39
CA THR A 20 18.55 -5.58 11.15
C THR A 20 18.25 -5.24 12.61
N HIS A 21 16.98 -4.95 12.93
CA HIS A 21 16.48 -4.70 14.27
C HIS A 21 15.40 -5.71 14.68
N LYS A 22 15.39 -6.11 15.97
CA LYS A 22 14.46 -7.07 16.60
C LYS A 22 13.06 -6.98 15.99
N ALA A 23 12.59 -8.10 15.41
CA ALA A 23 11.25 -8.21 14.83
C ALA A 23 10.20 -7.65 15.81
N VAL A 24 9.36 -6.72 15.33
CA VAL A 24 8.22 -6.23 16.07
C VAL A 24 7.32 -7.43 16.37
N SER A 25 7.26 -7.84 17.64
CA SER A 25 6.35 -8.90 18.07
C SER A 25 4.91 -8.36 17.95
N LEU A 26 4.24 -8.72 16.85
CA LEU A 26 2.82 -8.44 16.69
C LEU A 26 2.07 -9.26 17.73
N LYS A 27 1.31 -8.59 18.60
CA LYS A 27 0.48 -9.25 19.64
C LYS A 27 -0.67 -10.09 19.06
N MET A 28 -1.02 -9.85 17.80
CA MET A 28 -2.15 -10.45 17.10
C MET A 28 -1.71 -10.83 15.69
N THR A 29 -2.16 -11.99 15.23
CA THR A 29 -2.06 -12.42 13.84
C THR A 29 -3.15 -11.74 13.01
N PRO A 30 -2.98 -11.65 11.67
CA PRO A 30 -4.01 -11.08 10.79
C PRO A 30 -5.40 -11.72 10.97
N HIS A 31 -5.45 -13.00 11.35
CA HIS A 31 -6.71 -13.74 11.56
C HIS A 31 -7.43 -13.37 12.86
N ASP A 32 -6.74 -12.74 13.81
CA ASP A 32 -7.31 -12.29 15.09
C ASP A 32 -8.09 -10.98 14.94
N TYR A 33 -7.95 -10.27 13.81
CA TYR A 33 -8.72 -9.06 13.51
C TYR A 33 -10.13 -9.41 12.98
N PRO A 34 -11.16 -8.60 13.29
CA PRO A 34 -12.49 -8.78 12.75
C PRO A 34 -12.50 -8.81 11.22
N PRO A 35 -13.47 -9.49 10.58
CA PRO A 35 -13.64 -9.43 9.15
C PRO A 35 -13.97 -8.01 8.68
N ILE A 36 -13.58 -7.69 7.45
CA ILE A 36 -13.98 -6.42 6.81
C ILE A 36 -15.50 -6.46 6.62
N THR A 37 -16.19 -5.49 7.21
CA THR A 37 -17.68 -5.46 7.26
C THR A 37 -18.30 -4.57 6.20
N GLY A 38 -17.52 -3.71 5.54
CA GLY A 38 -18.06 -2.70 4.63
C GLY A 38 -18.85 -1.59 5.36
N SER A 39 -18.63 -1.39 6.66
CA SER A 39 -19.30 -0.32 7.44
C SER A 39 -19.07 1.07 6.84
N GLU A 40 -19.94 2.04 7.15
CA GLU A 40 -19.76 3.42 6.68
C GLU A 40 -18.44 4.06 7.17
N HIS A 41 -17.97 3.67 8.37
CA HIS A 41 -16.66 4.11 8.85
C HIS A 41 -15.53 3.60 7.96
N TRP A 42 -15.59 2.32 7.58
CA TRP A 42 -14.63 1.69 6.67
C TRP A 42 -14.68 2.32 5.28
N LYS A 43 -15.88 2.52 4.71
CA LYS A 43 -16.04 3.20 3.42
C LYS A 43 -15.45 4.60 3.45
N ARG A 44 -15.72 5.39 4.49
CA ARG A 44 -15.16 6.74 4.65
C ARG A 44 -13.63 6.73 4.64
N LYS A 45 -12.99 5.75 5.30
CA LYS A 45 -11.52 5.58 5.25
C LYS A 45 -11.04 5.24 3.85
N LEU A 46 -11.70 4.33 3.14
CA LEU A 46 -11.32 3.98 1.77
C LEU A 46 -11.50 5.12 0.79
N ARG A 47 -12.54 5.95 0.93
CA ARG A 47 -12.70 7.17 0.12
C ARG A 47 -11.54 8.14 0.32
N THR A 48 -11.07 8.29 1.56
CA THR A 48 -9.86 9.09 1.84
C THR A 48 -8.63 8.49 1.15
N LEU A 49 -8.47 7.15 1.19
CA LEU A 49 -7.37 6.47 0.49
C LEU A 49 -7.46 6.63 -1.03
N PHE A 50 -8.66 6.51 -1.61
CA PHE A 50 -8.90 6.72 -3.04
C PHE A 50 -8.47 8.12 -3.47
N ARG A 51 -8.98 9.16 -2.78
CA ARG A 51 -8.66 10.57 -3.07
C ARG A 51 -7.18 10.91 -2.86
N ALA A 52 -6.50 10.18 -1.98
CA ALA A 52 -5.07 10.32 -1.79
C ALA A 52 -4.29 9.68 -2.95
N ARG A 53 -4.79 8.61 -3.56
CA ARG A 53 -4.12 7.92 -4.68
C ARG A 53 -4.43 8.52 -6.04
N ASP A 54 -5.59 9.17 -6.20
CA ASP A 54 -5.98 9.91 -7.40
C ASP A 54 -5.11 11.18 -7.50
N ALA A 55 -3.97 11.03 -8.17
CA ALA A 55 -2.84 11.94 -8.09
C ALA A 55 -2.97 13.14 -9.03
N ASP A 56 -3.77 13.00 -10.10
CA ASP A 56 -4.16 14.07 -11.00
C ASP A 56 -5.59 14.61 -10.77
N LYS A 57 -6.35 13.98 -9.86
CA LYS A 57 -7.67 14.43 -9.37
C LYS A 57 -8.75 14.38 -10.44
N ASP A 58 -8.65 13.43 -11.37
CA ASP A 58 -9.63 13.24 -12.43
C ASP A 58 -10.85 12.42 -12.00
N GLY A 59 -10.84 11.89 -10.77
CA GLY A 59 -11.91 11.07 -10.21
C GLY A 59 -11.77 9.58 -10.48
N PHE A 60 -10.67 9.15 -11.09
CA PHE A 60 -10.35 7.75 -11.38
C PHE A 60 -8.96 7.38 -10.88
N LEU A 61 -8.77 6.11 -10.53
CA LEU A 61 -7.43 5.54 -10.36
C LEU A 61 -7.02 4.85 -11.64
N THR A 62 -5.83 5.21 -12.11
CA THR A 62 -5.18 4.65 -13.30
C THR A 62 -3.74 4.28 -12.98
N LYS A 63 -3.10 3.51 -13.86
CA LYS A 63 -1.65 3.24 -13.78
C LYS A 63 -0.82 4.54 -13.68
N LYS A 64 -1.23 5.57 -14.43
CA LYS A 64 -0.54 6.86 -14.51
C LYS A 64 -0.46 7.56 -13.15
N ASP A 65 -1.45 7.40 -12.27
CA ASP A 65 -1.41 7.97 -10.92
C ASP A 65 -0.24 7.41 -10.10
N PHE A 66 -0.01 6.10 -10.20
CA PHE A 66 1.07 5.41 -9.51
C PHE A 66 2.44 5.79 -10.10
N GLU A 67 2.53 5.96 -11.42
CA GLU A 67 3.74 6.44 -12.10
C GLU A 67 4.05 7.89 -11.75
N MET A 68 3.03 8.77 -11.74
CA MET A 68 3.15 10.16 -11.30
C MET A 68 3.64 10.25 -9.85
N CYS A 69 3.11 9.39 -8.97
CA CYS A 69 3.58 9.28 -7.60
C CYS A 69 5.05 8.89 -7.54
N ALA A 70 5.47 7.86 -8.29
CA ALA A 70 6.87 7.41 -8.36
C ALA A 70 7.82 8.52 -8.85
N HIS A 71 7.44 9.25 -9.89
CA HIS A 71 8.23 10.35 -10.43
C HIS A 71 8.38 11.49 -9.42
N ARG A 72 7.28 11.93 -8.78
CA ARG A 72 7.30 12.97 -7.75
C ARG A 72 8.15 12.57 -6.55
N VAL A 73 8.05 11.32 -6.08
CA VAL A 73 8.89 10.77 -5.00
C VAL A 73 10.35 10.81 -5.39
N SER A 74 10.69 10.33 -6.59
CA SER A 74 12.07 10.28 -7.08
C SER A 74 12.69 11.67 -7.17
N SER A 75 11.93 12.65 -7.68
CA SER A 75 12.37 14.06 -7.71
C SER A 75 12.54 14.65 -6.32
N TYR A 76 11.59 14.43 -5.41
CA TYR A 76 11.65 14.96 -4.04
C TYR A 76 12.82 14.40 -3.23
N MET A 77 13.16 13.14 -3.46
CA MET A 77 14.23 12.44 -2.75
C MET A 77 15.60 12.56 -3.44
N GLU A 78 15.65 13.20 -4.62
CA GLU A 78 16.85 13.30 -5.47
C GLU A 78 17.48 11.93 -5.76
N LEU A 79 16.64 10.96 -6.10
CA LEU A 79 17.07 9.59 -6.32
C LEU A 79 17.93 9.47 -7.59
N ASN A 80 18.96 8.64 -7.53
CA ASN A 80 19.65 8.20 -8.73
C ASN A 80 18.74 7.32 -9.59
N GLU A 81 19.13 7.10 -10.84
CA GLU A 81 18.34 6.38 -11.84
C GLU A 81 17.95 4.96 -11.39
N SER A 82 18.84 4.25 -10.71
CA SER A 82 18.58 2.88 -10.22
C SER A 82 17.49 2.86 -9.15
N MET A 83 17.60 3.76 -8.16
CA MET A 83 16.62 3.89 -7.10
C MET A 83 15.27 4.38 -7.63
N ALA A 84 15.27 5.33 -8.57
CA ALA A 84 14.05 5.83 -9.21
C ALA A 84 13.31 4.73 -9.99
N ARG A 85 14.04 3.87 -10.73
CA ARG A 85 13.46 2.70 -11.40
C ARG A 85 12.85 1.72 -10.41
N GLU A 86 13.49 1.48 -9.26
CA GLU A 86 12.95 0.57 -8.25
C GLU A 86 11.69 1.12 -7.59
N VAL A 87 11.64 2.43 -7.29
CA VAL A 87 10.42 3.10 -6.80
C VAL A 87 9.29 2.97 -7.83
N LEU A 88 9.56 3.23 -9.12
CA LEU A 88 8.59 3.06 -10.19
C LEU A 88 8.06 1.63 -10.27
N ARG A 89 8.95 0.64 -10.23
CA ARG A 89 8.59 -0.79 -10.26
C ARG A 89 7.68 -1.16 -9.09
N LYS A 90 8.00 -0.74 -7.86
CA LYS A 90 7.17 -1.00 -6.68
C LYS A 90 5.79 -0.35 -6.79
N ARG A 91 5.69 0.86 -7.37
CA ARG A 91 4.41 1.55 -7.60
C ARG A 91 3.57 0.87 -8.68
N GLN A 92 4.16 0.48 -9.80
CA GLN A 92 3.48 -0.28 -10.84
C GLN A 92 3.00 -1.64 -10.33
N TYR A 93 3.80 -2.34 -9.52
CA TYR A 93 3.36 -3.59 -8.90
C TYR A 93 2.19 -3.39 -7.92
N THR A 94 2.10 -2.23 -7.26
CA THR A 94 0.91 -1.88 -6.46
C THR A 94 -0.34 -1.73 -7.34
N TRP A 95 -0.20 -1.07 -8.50
CA TRP A 95 -1.26 -0.99 -9.49
C TRP A 95 -1.68 -2.36 -9.99
N GLU A 96 -0.73 -3.23 -10.35
CA GLU A 96 -1.01 -4.59 -10.83
C GLU A 96 -1.84 -5.42 -9.83
N LYS A 97 -1.61 -5.25 -8.53
CA LYS A 97 -2.43 -5.91 -7.49
C LYS A 97 -3.85 -5.39 -7.47
N LEU A 98 -4.02 -4.07 -7.63
CA LEU A 98 -5.32 -3.44 -7.74
C LEU A 98 -6.00 -3.69 -9.09
N SER A 99 -5.28 -3.95 -10.16
CA SER A 99 -5.87 -4.25 -11.46
C SER A 99 -6.05 -5.77 -11.66
N CYS A 100 -5.68 -6.60 -10.69
CA CYS A 100 -5.72 -8.05 -10.82
C CYS A 100 -7.12 -8.56 -11.24
N GLY A 101 -7.17 -9.29 -12.35
CA GLY A 101 -8.41 -9.84 -12.92
C GLY A 101 -8.95 -9.10 -14.13
N THR A 102 -8.36 -7.95 -14.51
CA THR A 102 -8.63 -7.31 -15.81
C THR A 102 -7.77 -7.93 -16.92
N SER A 103 -8.31 -7.98 -18.14
CA SER A 103 -7.56 -8.36 -19.34
C SER A 103 -6.72 -7.21 -19.92
N ASP A 104 -7.01 -5.97 -19.52
CA ASP A 104 -6.33 -4.76 -19.99
C ASP A 104 -6.06 -3.81 -18.81
N PRO A 105 -4.94 -4.01 -18.07
CA PRO A 105 -4.62 -3.20 -16.89
C PRO A 105 -4.07 -1.82 -17.22
N ASP A 106 -3.60 -1.60 -18.44
CA ASP A 106 -3.03 -0.31 -18.84
C ASP A 106 -4.12 0.71 -19.17
N ASN A 107 -5.27 0.26 -19.68
CA ASN A 107 -6.44 1.11 -19.95
C ASN A 107 -7.51 1.06 -18.84
N LEU A 108 -7.31 0.25 -17.80
CA LEU A 108 -8.22 0.19 -16.66
C LEU A 108 -8.28 1.54 -15.94
N LYS A 109 -9.51 2.02 -15.72
CA LYS A 109 -9.81 3.14 -14.84
C LYS A 109 -10.75 2.65 -13.76
N LEU A 110 -10.39 2.89 -12.50
CA LEU A 110 -11.23 2.53 -11.36
C LEU A 110 -11.89 3.78 -10.79
N SER A 111 -13.22 3.83 -10.82
CA SER A 111 -13.98 4.82 -10.07
C SER A 111 -13.89 4.58 -8.55
N GLU A 112 -14.32 5.56 -7.74
CA GLU A 112 -14.37 5.43 -6.28
C GLU A 112 -15.18 4.19 -5.85
N ASP A 113 -16.35 3.96 -6.45
CA ASP A 113 -17.23 2.85 -6.10
C ASP A 113 -16.65 1.48 -6.51
N GLU A 114 -16.00 1.39 -7.68
CA GLU A 114 -15.33 0.17 -8.12
C GLU A 114 -14.15 -0.17 -7.22
N PHE A 115 -13.37 0.83 -6.81
CA PHE A 115 -12.27 0.66 -5.87
C PHE A 115 -12.77 0.16 -4.50
N LEU A 116 -13.84 0.76 -3.96
CA LEU A 116 -14.48 0.31 -2.72
C LEU A 116 -15.00 -1.13 -2.83
N HIS A 117 -15.68 -1.44 -3.93
CA HIS A 117 -16.22 -2.78 -4.18
C HIS A 117 -15.10 -3.82 -4.27
N GLN A 118 -14.01 -3.50 -4.94
CA GLN A 118 -12.87 -4.39 -5.09
C GLN A 118 -12.19 -4.67 -3.75
N LEU A 119 -11.92 -3.64 -2.95
CA LEU A 119 -11.31 -3.81 -1.63
C LEU A 119 -12.22 -4.54 -0.63
N HIS A 120 -13.54 -4.42 -0.77
CA HIS A 120 -14.49 -5.17 0.05
C HIS A 120 -14.40 -6.69 -0.18
N ARG A 121 -13.96 -7.11 -1.37
CA ARG A 121 -13.80 -8.53 -1.72
C ARG A 121 -12.47 -9.12 -1.27
N TYR A 122 -11.55 -8.30 -0.76
CA TYR A 122 -10.25 -8.79 -0.33
C TYR A 122 -10.39 -9.66 0.91
N THR A 123 -9.72 -10.81 0.89
CA THR A 123 -9.50 -11.58 2.10
C THR A 123 -8.55 -10.81 3.03
N ARG A 124 -8.52 -11.16 4.32
CA ARG A 124 -7.56 -10.57 5.27
C ARG A 124 -6.12 -10.70 4.80
N ASP A 125 -5.76 -11.83 4.18
CA ASP A 125 -4.43 -12.05 3.64
C ASP A 125 -4.14 -11.16 2.43
N ALA A 126 -5.14 -10.92 1.57
CA ALA A 126 -5.00 -10.00 0.44
C ALA A 126 -4.86 -8.54 0.91
N ALA A 127 -5.65 -8.12 1.90
CA ALA A 127 -5.55 -6.80 2.51
C ALA A 127 -4.18 -6.58 3.17
N LEU A 128 -3.67 -7.57 3.91
CA LEU A 128 -2.34 -7.54 4.48
C LEU A 128 -1.26 -7.49 3.39
N GLY A 129 -1.40 -8.29 2.33
CA GLY A 129 -0.49 -8.28 1.20
C GLY A 129 -0.40 -6.91 0.54
N LEU A 130 -1.53 -6.23 0.36
CA LEU A 130 -1.56 -4.86 -0.15
C LEU A 130 -0.88 -3.88 0.80
N ALA A 131 -1.14 -3.97 2.10
CA ALA A 131 -0.51 -3.09 3.11
C ALA A 131 1.01 -3.29 3.21
N CYS A 132 1.49 -4.54 3.16
CA CYS A 132 2.92 -4.85 3.09
C CYS A 132 3.55 -4.28 1.82
N ASN A 133 2.85 -4.40 0.69
CA ASN A 133 3.34 -3.85 -0.57
C ASN A 133 3.40 -2.32 -0.57
N ASP A 134 2.39 -1.65 0.00
CA ASP A 134 2.43 -0.20 0.20
C ASP A 134 3.61 0.19 1.09
N PHE A 135 3.83 -0.53 2.20
CA PHE A 135 4.97 -0.28 3.09
C PHE A 135 6.30 -0.39 2.33
N ASP A 136 6.51 -1.48 1.60
CA ASP A 136 7.73 -1.71 0.84
C ASP A 136 7.91 -0.66 -0.28
N SER A 137 6.83 -0.06 -0.79
CA SER A 137 6.86 1.04 -1.75
C SER A 137 7.24 2.40 -1.16
N ILE A 138 7.11 2.55 0.17
CA ILE A 138 7.45 3.76 0.93
C ILE A 138 8.86 3.66 1.50
N ASP A 139 9.24 2.46 1.96
CA ASP A 139 10.58 2.11 2.41
C ASP A 139 11.53 2.04 1.19
N ILE A 140 12.18 3.17 0.92
CA ILE A 140 13.00 3.40 -0.28
C ILE A 140 14.38 2.80 -0.08
N ASP A 141 14.98 2.93 1.11
CA ASP A 141 16.29 2.36 1.39
C ASP A 141 16.26 0.88 1.81
N GLY A 142 15.08 0.35 2.13
CA GLY A 142 14.86 -1.06 2.39
C GLY A 142 15.33 -1.50 3.77
N ASP A 143 15.48 -0.56 4.72
CA ASP A 143 15.94 -0.85 6.08
C ASP A 143 14.85 -1.48 6.96
N GLY A 144 13.62 -1.56 6.46
CA GLY A 144 12.47 -2.12 7.15
C GLY A 144 11.73 -1.11 8.04
N PHE A 145 12.07 0.17 7.95
CA PHE A 145 11.43 1.29 8.65
C PHE A 145 11.04 2.37 7.64
N ILE A 146 10.04 3.18 8.00
CA ILE A 146 9.68 4.37 7.22
C ILE A 146 10.22 5.57 7.97
N SER A 147 11.29 6.16 7.46
CA SER A 147 11.86 7.39 7.99
C SER A 147 10.90 8.58 7.84
N PRO A 148 11.05 9.66 8.63
CA PRO A 148 10.28 10.89 8.42
C PRO A 148 10.47 11.50 7.02
N LYS A 149 11.63 11.27 6.39
CA LYS A 149 11.91 11.76 5.03
C LYS A 149 11.11 10.98 3.99
N GLU A 150 11.09 9.65 4.08
CA GLU A 150 10.29 8.78 3.20
C GLU A 150 8.80 8.99 3.39
N HIS A 151 8.34 9.17 4.63
CA HIS A 151 6.94 9.47 4.89
C HIS A 151 6.52 10.81 4.26
N LYS A 152 7.37 11.84 4.32
CA LYS A 152 7.14 13.12 3.62
C LYS A 152 7.14 12.95 2.10
N ALA A 153 8.09 12.18 1.57
CA ALA A 153 8.18 11.90 0.15
C ALA A 153 6.92 11.20 -0.36
N PHE A 154 6.39 10.23 0.40
CA PHE A 154 5.12 9.58 0.10
C PHE A 154 3.96 10.57 0.01
N PHE A 155 3.83 11.48 0.99
CA PHE A 155 2.79 12.51 0.96
C PHE A 155 2.94 13.43 -0.26
N TYR A 156 4.16 13.90 -0.52
CA TYR A 156 4.46 14.73 -1.68
C TYR A 156 4.14 14.02 -3.01
N GLY A 157 4.49 12.73 -3.12
CA GLY A 157 4.21 11.90 -4.28
C GLY A 157 2.71 11.85 -4.64
N ASN A 158 1.89 11.69 -3.61
CA ASN A 158 0.43 11.66 -3.71
C ASN A 158 -0.20 13.08 -3.82
N GLY A 159 0.61 14.14 -3.96
CA GLY A 159 0.10 15.51 -4.05
C GLY A 159 -0.51 16.05 -2.74
N ILE A 160 -0.15 15.44 -1.60
CA ILE A 160 -0.60 15.84 -0.27
C ILE A 160 0.46 16.77 0.36
N PRO A 161 0.05 17.89 0.97
CA PRO A 161 0.98 18.79 1.67
C PRO A 161 1.83 18.05 2.73
N THR A 162 3.14 18.29 2.70
CA THR A 162 4.11 17.55 3.53
C THR A 162 4.03 17.89 5.02
N ASP A 163 3.41 19.02 5.40
CA ASP A 163 3.12 19.40 6.78
C ASP A 163 2.09 18.45 7.43
N LYS A 164 1.22 17.83 6.64
CA LYS A 164 0.25 16.83 7.11
C LYS A 164 0.89 15.47 7.43
N SER A 165 2.11 15.22 6.96
CA SER A 165 2.78 13.93 7.14
C SER A 165 3.15 13.66 8.62
N GLY A 166 3.46 14.69 9.41
CA GLY A 166 3.80 14.55 10.83
C GLY A 166 2.64 14.10 11.73
N MET A 167 1.39 14.27 11.28
CA MET A 167 0.18 13.91 12.04
C MET A 167 -0.33 12.49 11.73
N SER A 168 0.23 11.81 10.71
CA SER A 168 -0.37 10.61 10.09
C SER A 168 0.40 9.31 10.30
N SER A 169 1.52 9.30 11.04
CA SER A 169 2.36 8.10 11.26
C SER A 169 1.65 6.94 11.97
N LYS A 170 0.40 7.11 12.43
CA LYS A 170 -0.47 6.04 12.96
C LYS A 170 -1.45 5.44 11.92
N CYS A 171 -1.64 6.05 10.75
CA CYS A 171 -2.85 5.83 9.94
C CYS A 171 -2.78 4.67 8.94
N LEU A 172 -1.62 4.39 8.33
CA LEU A 172 -1.55 3.44 7.20
C LEU A 172 -1.86 1.99 7.61
N ILE A 173 -1.36 1.52 8.76
CA ILE A 173 -1.66 0.17 9.27
C ILE A 173 -3.11 0.08 9.79
N GLN A 174 -3.63 1.17 10.35
CA GLN A 174 -4.96 1.24 10.96
C GLN A 174 -6.10 1.38 9.94
N THR A 175 -5.76 1.66 8.68
CA THR A 175 -6.73 1.82 7.58
C THR A 175 -7.05 0.48 6.90
N ALA A 176 -6.10 -0.47 6.87
CA ALA A 176 -6.33 -1.78 6.26
C ALA A 176 -7.08 -2.78 7.18
N MET A 177 -7.06 -2.57 8.50
CA MET A 177 -7.44 -3.60 9.49
C MET A 177 -8.62 -3.22 10.42
N ALA A 178 -9.25 -2.05 10.23
CA ALA A 178 -10.37 -1.58 11.08
C ALA A 178 -11.47 -0.90 10.27
#